data_AF-A0A924AV37-F1
#
_entry.id   AF-A0A924AV37-F1
#
_cell.length_a   1.000
_cell.length_b   1.000
_cell.length_c   1.000
_cell.angle_alpha   90.00
_cell.angle_beta   90.00
_cell.angle_gamma   90.00
#
_symmetry.space_group_name_H-M   'P 1'
#
loop_
_entity.id
_entity.type
_entity.pdbx_description
1 polymer ?
#
loop_
_entity_poly.entity_id
_entity_poly.type
_entity_poly.pdbx_seq_one_letter_code
_entity_poly.pdbx_strand_id
1 'polypeptide(L)'
;MRTNTGTQPTLALTLTALCALSAALLAGCASTPAVQPVPAPVTVTVTTAADDNAVPWYRQAAAAGSAVLVIDPAQSLIAVTVRRGGALAHLGHDHVVASRGVTGFVAPGAGRADFSFRLDQMTVDEPDLRREAALDTQPSEAAIAGTRTNMLTRVLEAERFALVALHAQGLAADGQAMRLT
;
A
#
# COMPACT_ATOMS: atom_id res chain seq x y z
N MET A 1 -27.42 -51.74 66.41
CA MET A 1 -28.50 -51.27 65.52
C MET A 1 -28.31 -49.77 65.31
N ARG A 2 -28.24 -49.32 64.05
CA ARG A 2 -28.22 -47.92 63.52
C ARG A 2 -26.91 -47.10 63.69
N THR A 3 -26.07 -46.95 62.64
CA THR A 3 -26.06 -46.03 61.45
C THR A 3 -25.30 -44.71 61.69
N ASN A 4 -24.25 -44.40 60.89
CA ASN A 4 -24.03 -43.13 60.14
C ASN A 4 -22.67 -43.21 59.37
N THR A 5 -22.59 -43.55 58.08
CA THR A 5 -22.57 -42.68 56.86
C THR A 5 -21.71 -41.41 56.87
N GLY A 6 -20.85 -41.25 55.86
CA GLY A 6 -20.09 -40.02 55.62
C GLY A 6 -19.05 -40.07 54.49
N THR A 7 -19.44 -40.53 53.30
CA THR A 7 -18.62 -40.54 52.07
C THR A 7 -18.43 -39.13 51.51
N GLN A 8 -17.18 -38.68 51.27
CA GLN A 8 -16.86 -37.45 50.52
C GLN A 8 -15.62 -37.63 49.60
N PRO A 9 -15.76 -38.17 48.38
CA PRO A 9 -14.71 -38.10 47.35
C PRO A 9 -15.05 -37.19 46.15
N THR A 10 -16.22 -36.55 46.10
CA THR A 10 -16.71 -35.84 44.91
C THR A 10 -16.14 -34.43 44.69
N LEU A 11 -15.60 -33.77 45.73
CA LEU A 11 -15.00 -32.43 45.58
C LEU A 11 -13.61 -32.45 44.91
N ALA A 12 -12.83 -33.52 45.08
CA ALA A 12 -11.47 -33.59 44.54
C ALA A 12 -11.46 -33.77 43.00
N LEU A 13 -12.49 -34.43 42.45
CA LEU A 13 -12.59 -34.76 41.02
C LEU A 13 -13.03 -33.55 40.17
N THR A 14 -13.81 -32.62 40.75
CA THR A 14 -14.29 -31.42 40.04
C THR A 14 -13.20 -30.36 39.91
N LEU A 15 -12.30 -30.24 40.90
CA LEU A 15 -11.20 -29.28 40.86
C LEU A 15 -10.08 -29.68 39.86
N THR A 16 -9.82 -30.97 39.71
CA THR A 16 -8.84 -31.49 38.73
C THR A 16 -9.32 -31.35 37.29
N ALA A 17 -10.61 -31.56 37.03
CA ALA A 17 -11.20 -31.36 35.70
C ALA A 17 -11.16 -29.89 35.25
N LEU A 18 -11.34 -28.94 36.18
CA LEU A 18 -11.31 -27.50 35.88
C LEU A 18 -9.88 -27.00 35.59
N CYS A 19 -8.87 -27.48 36.31
CA CYS A 19 -7.46 -27.17 36.02
C CYS A 19 -6.99 -27.73 34.67
N ALA A 20 -7.42 -28.94 34.29
CA ALA A 20 -7.05 -29.55 33.02
C ALA A 20 -7.65 -28.81 31.80
N LEU A 21 -8.90 -28.33 31.93
CA LEU A 21 -9.56 -27.54 30.88
C LEU A 21 -8.89 -26.16 30.70
N SER A 22 -8.43 -25.56 31.80
CA SER A 22 -7.70 -24.29 31.80
C SER A 22 -6.36 -24.40 31.08
N ALA A 23 -5.62 -25.49 31.28
CA ALA A 23 -4.32 -25.71 30.64
C ALA A 23 -4.43 -25.93 29.12
N ALA A 24 -5.54 -26.52 28.64
CA ALA A 24 -5.77 -26.74 27.22
C ALA A 24 -6.10 -25.44 26.44
N LEU A 25 -6.69 -24.45 27.11
CA LEU A 25 -7.08 -23.17 26.49
C LEU A 25 -5.91 -22.20 26.27
N LEU A 26 -4.78 -22.36 26.98
CA LEU A 26 -3.59 -21.50 26.81
C LEU A 26 -2.59 -21.99 25.75
N ALA A 27 -2.75 -23.19 25.20
CA ALA A 27 -1.82 -23.75 24.21
C ALA A 27 -2.05 -23.25 22.76
N GLY A 28 -3.09 -22.42 22.53
CA GLY A 28 -3.48 -21.96 21.19
C GLY A 28 -2.74 -20.74 20.63
N CYS A 29 -1.87 -20.08 21.40
CA CYS A 29 -1.28 -18.78 21.00
C CYS A 29 0.15 -18.86 20.44
N ALA A 30 0.69 -20.04 20.16
CA ALA A 30 2.05 -20.20 19.63
C ALA A 30 2.06 -20.78 18.21
N SER A 31 1.34 -20.16 17.28
CA SER A 31 1.61 -20.35 15.85
C SER A 31 2.76 -19.43 15.45
N THR A 32 3.99 -19.94 15.52
CA THR A 32 5.15 -19.25 14.94
C THR A 32 4.97 -19.19 13.42
N PRO A 33 4.93 -18.00 12.80
CA PRO A 33 4.90 -17.90 11.35
C PRO A 33 6.20 -18.49 10.80
N ALA A 34 6.09 -19.39 9.82
CA ALA A 34 7.23 -19.90 9.09
C ALA A 34 7.99 -18.72 8.46
N VAL A 35 9.26 -18.56 8.84
CA VAL A 35 10.18 -17.62 8.19
C VAL A 35 10.28 -18.07 6.74
N GLN A 36 9.69 -17.32 5.82
CA GLN A 36 9.88 -17.58 4.40
C GLN A 36 11.35 -17.34 4.05
N PRO A 37 11.99 -18.21 3.24
CA PRO A 37 13.34 -17.98 2.78
C PRO A 37 13.41 -16.62 2.08
N VAL A 38 14.33 -15.76 2.52
CA VAL A 38 14.63 -14.50 1.83
C VAL A 38 15.00 -14.87 0.39
N PRO A 39 14.28 -14.38 -0.63
CA PRO A 39 14.63 -14.64 -2.02
C PRO A 39 16.05 -14.16 -2.28
N ALA A 40 16.83 -14.94 -3.04
CA ALA A 40 18.13 -14.51 -3.53
C ALA A 40 18.01 -13.12 -4.19
N PRO A 41 19.06 -12.27 -4.14
CA PRO A 41 19.02 -10.96 -4.77
C PRO A 41 18.69 -11.13 -6.25
N VAL A 42 17.44 -10.80 -6.60
CA VAL A 42 17.02 -10.68 -7.97
C VAL A 42 17.75 -9.49 -8.55
N THR A 43 18.61 -9.75 -9.54
CA THR A 43 19.13 -8.70 -10.41
C THR A 43 17.95 -8.21 -11.24
N VAL A 44 17.18 -7.26 -10.70
CA VAL A 44 16.12 -6.58 -11.44
C VAL A 44 16.83 -5.73 -12.48
N THR A 45 16.73 -6.14 -13.74
CA THR A 45 17.04 -5.26 -14.87
C THR A 45 15.97 -4.18 -14.88
N VAL A 46 16.21 -3.10 -14.14
CA VAL A 46 15.36 -1.91 -14.18
C VAL A 46 15.51 -1.33 -15.58
N THR A 47 14.52 -1.53 -16.44
CA THR A 47 14.35 -0.70 -17.63
C THR A 47 13.98 0.68 -17.11
N THR A 48 15.00 1.51 -16.88
CA THR A 48 14.89 2.79 -16.19
C THR A 48 14.01 3.74 -16.99
N ALA A 49 12.85 4.05 -16.44
CA ALA A 49 12.16 5.31 -16.68
C ALA A 49 12.04 6.14 -15.40
N ALA A 50 12.66 5.72 -14.29
CA ALA A 50 13.00 6.68 -13.24
C ALA A 50 14.06 7.62 -13.82
N ASP A 51 13.80 8.94 -13.78
CA ASP A 51 14.67 10.00 -14.28
C ASP A 51 16.15 9.60 -14.19
N ASP A 52 16.81 9.45 -15.34
CA ASP A 52 18.20 8.95 -15.42
C ASP A 52 19.15 9.78 -14.53
N ASN A 53 18.74 11.01 -14.18
CA ASN A 53 19.43 11.93 -13.29
C ASN A 53 19.38 11.54 -11.80
N ALA A 54 18.37 10.80 -11.33
CA ALA A 54 18.23 10.41 -9.92
C ALA A 54 19.07 9.16 -9.57
N VAL A 55 19.24 8.24 -10.53
CA VAL A 55 19.93 6.96 -10.34
C VAL A 55 21.36 7.09 -9.78
N PRO A 56 22.19 8.07 -10.21
CA PRO A 56 23.52 8.27 -9.65
C PRO A 56 23.54 8.50 -8.14
N TRP A 57 22.58 9.27 -7.60
CA TRP A 57 22.52 9.54 -6.16
C TRP A 57 22.25 8.26 -5.36
N TYR A 58 21.29 7.43 -5.81
CA TYR A 58 20.97 6.17 -5.13
C TYR A 58 22.12 5.17 -5.18
N ARG A 59 22.83 5.08 -6.31
CA ARG A 59 24.04 4.25 -6.39
C ARG A 59 25.11 4.70 -5.40
N GLN A 60 25.34 6.01 -5.29
CA GLN A 60 26.31 6.55 -4.34
C GLN A 60 25.87 6.31 -2.88
N ALA A 61 24.60 6.54 -2.55
CA ALA A 61 24.07 6.32 -1.22
C ALA A 61 24.20 4.84 -0.81
N ALA A 62 23.85 3.92 -1.71
CA ALA A 62 24.02 2.48 -1.49
C ALA A 62 25.50 2.10 -1.30
N ALA A 63 26.41 2.64 -2.13
CA ALA A 63 27.85 2.42 -1.98
C ALA A 63 28.42 2.96 -0.66
N ALA A 64 27.81 4.02 -0.12
CA ALA A 64 28.11 4.58 1.20
C ALA A 64 27.43 3.83 2.36
N GLY A 65 26.74 2.72 2.10
CA GLY A 65 26.08 1.89 3.12
C GLY A 65 24.70 2.37 3.55
N SER A 66 24.10 3.35 2.87
CA SER A 66 22.72 3.78 3.14
C SER A 66 21.73 2.72 2.66
N ALA A 67 20.62 2.54 3.41
CA ALA A 67 19.52 1.69 2.98
C ALA A 67 18.80 2.31 1.77
N VAL A 68 18.91 1.66 0.61
CA VAL A 68 18.22 2.00 -0.63
C VAL A 68 17.31 0.86 -1.03
N LEU A 69 16.04 1.18 -1.26
CA LEU A 69 15.00 0.25 -1.69
C LEU A 69 14.61 0.53 -3.13
N VAL A 70 14.29 -0.53 -3.88
CA VAL A 70 13.73 -0.44 -5.23
C VAL A 70 12.22 -0.60 -5.12
N ILE A 71 11.47 0.24 -5.82
CA ILE A 71 10.01 0.13 -5.88
C ILE A 71 9.62 -1.11 -6.70
N ASP A 72 8.80 -1.99 -6.14
CA ASP A 72 8.18 -3.11 -6.86
C ASP A 72 6.95 -2.61 -7.63
N PRO A 73 6.99 -2.57 -8.97
CA PRO A 73 5.89 -2.02 -9.76
C PRO A 73 4.61 -2.86 -9.68
N ALA A 74 4.73 -4.16 -9.38
CA ALA A 74 3.59 -5.07 -9.27
C ALA A 74 2.85 -4.92 -7.93
N GLN A 75 3.47 -4.30 -6.94
CA GLN A 75 2.93 -4.09 -5.59
C GLN A 75 2.80 -2.61 -5.23
N SER A 76 2.92 -1.72 -6.22
CA SER A 76 2.88 -0.27 -6.02
C SER A 76 1.71 0.37 -6.78
N LEU A 77 1.08 1.34 -6.12
CA LEU A 77 -0.07 2.09 -6.62
C LEU A 77 0.12 3.58 -6.31
N ILE A 78 -0.14 4.42 -7.30
CA ILE A 78 -0.48 5.82 -7.07
C ILE A 78 -1.97 5.97 -7.34
N ALA A 79 -2.72 6.49 -6.36
CA ALA A 79 -4.13 6.81 -6.50
C ALA A 79 -4.35 8.28 -6.14
N VAL A 80 -4.96 9.03 -7.06
CA VAL A 80 -5.25 10.46 -6.92
C VAL A 80 -6.76 10.65 -6.94
N THR A 81 -7.31 11.12 -5.83
CA THR A 81 -8.73 11.51 -5.77
C THR A 81 -8.90 12.93 -6.25
N VAL A 82 -9.64 13.10 -7.34
CA VAL A 82 -10.00 14.39 -7.94
C VAL A 82 -11.40 14.77 -7.47
N ARG A 83 -11.49 15.81 -6.63
CA ARG A 83 -12.75 16.31 -6.09
C ARG A 83 -13.26 17.49 -6.89
N ARG A 84 -14.57 17.61 -6.97
CA ARG A 84 -15.26 18.76 -7.58
C ARG A 84 -15.00 20.02 -6.77
N GLY A 85 -14.81 21.14 -7.47
CA GLY A 85 -14.62 22.45 -6.86
C GLY A 85 -15.26 23.57 -7.69
N GLY A 86 -15.43 24.74 -7.07
CA GLY A 86 -15.94 25.94 -7.72
C GLY A 86 -17.44 25.90 -8.06
N ALA A 87 -17.89 26.89 -8.84
CA ALA A 87 -19.30 27.13 -9.14
C ALA A 87 -19.98 25.98 -9.93
N LEU A 88 -19.21 25.11 -10.58
CA LEU A 88 -19.70 23.99 -11.37
C LEU A 88 -19.61 22.64 -10.64
N ALA A 89 -19.33 22.64 -9.34
CA ALA A 89 -19.17 21.40 -8.56
C ALA A 89 -20.42 20.49 -8.59
N HIS A 90 -21.60 21.01 -8.88
CA HIS A 90 -22.84 20.23 -8.99
C HIS A 90 -23.01 19.52 -10.35
N LEU A 91 -22.28 19.93 -11.40
CA LEU A 91 -22.44 19.38 -12.76
C LEU A 91 -21.52 18.18 -13.05
N GLY A 92 -20.63 17.84 -12.12
CA GLY A 92 -19.67 16.75 -12.27
C GLY A 92 -19.77 15.69 -11.18
N HIS A 93 -18.89 14.71 -11.28
CA HIS A 93 -18.67 13.65 -10.28
C HIS A 93 -17.22 13.72 -9.78
N ASP A 94 -16.99 13.22 -8.57
CA ASP A 94 -15.63 13.03 -8.08
C ASP A 94 -15.03 11.79 -8.77
N HIS A 95 -13.74 11.83 -9.06
CA HIS A 95 -13.03 10.78 -9.78
C HIS A 95 -11.85 10.27 -8.96
N VAL A 96 -11.48 9.01 -9.16
CA VAL A 96 -10.18 8.49 -8.74
C VAL A 96 -9.39 8.11 -9.98
N VAL A 97 -8.13 8.53 -10.03
CA VAL A 97 -7.22 8.23 -11.13
C VAL A 97 -6.05 7.45 -10.57
N ALA A 98 -5.66 6.37 -11.24
CA ALA A 98 -4.68 5.46 -10.72
C ALA A 98 -3.56 5.14 -11.71
N SER A 99 -2.39 4.82 -11.17
CA SER A 99 -1.25 4.32 -11.93
C SER A 99 -0.66 3.11 -11.21
N ARG A 100 -0.51 2.02 -11.97
CA ARG A 100 0.17 0.77 -11.59
C ARG A 100 1.33 0.59 -12.55
N GLY A 101 2.49 0.20 -12.06
CA GLY A 101 3.74 0.31 -12.83
C GLY A 101 4.61 1.49 -12.41
N VAL A 102 4.53 1.87 -11.12
CA VAL A 102 5.44 2.85 -10.53
C VAL A 102 6.83 2.23 -10.43
N THR A 103 7.84 2.94 -10.93
CA THR A 103 9.24 2.50 -10.87
C THR A 103 10.10 3.58 -10.23
N GLY A 104 11.12 3.20 -9.48
CA GLY A 104 11.97 4.17 -8.80
C GLY A 104 12.68 3.60 -7.59
N PHE A 105 13.19 4.51 -6.77
CA PHE A 105 13.99 4.19 -5.60
C PHE A 105 13.54 5.00 -4.39
N VAL A 106 13.74 4.42 -3.21
CA VAL A 106 13.45 5.07 -1.92
C VAL A 106 14.67 4.93 -1.02
N ALA A 107 15.06 6.01 -0.36
CA ALA A 107 16.07 6.03 0.68
C ALA A 107 15.43 6.60 1.96
N PRO A 108 14.80 5.74 2.79
CA PRO A 108 14.04 6.19 3.96
C PRO A 108 14.89 7.00 4.95
N GLY A 109 16.13 6.57 5.19
CA GLY A 109 17.06 7.27 6.09
C GLY A 109 17.46 8.67 5.62
N ALA A 110 17.28 8.97 4.33
CA ALA A 110 17.50 10.30 3.76
C ALA A 110 16.19 11.08 3.56
N GLY A 111 15.03 10.51 3.93
CA GLY A 111 13.72 11.10 3.65
C GLY A 111 13.51 11.38 2.17
N ARG A 112 13.97 10.49 1.28
CA ARG A 112 14.00 10.73 -0.17
C ARG A 112 13.36 9.60 -0.96
N ALA A 113 12.54 9.94 -1.96
CA ALA A 113 12.11 9.01 -2.99
C ALA A 113 12.12 9.69 -4.37
N ASP A 114 12.53 8.97 -5.40
CA ASP A 114 12.47 9.39 -6.80
C ASP A 114 11.78 8.27 -7.58
N PHE A 115 10.65 8.58 -8.18
CA PHE A 115 9.84 7.58 -8.85
C PHE A 115 9.08 8.16 -10.03
N SER A 116 8.64 7.26 -10.89
CA SER A 116 8.03 7.61 -12.17
C SER A 116 6.93 6.63 -12.54
N PHE A 117 6.03 7.10 -13.40
CA PHE A 117 5.02 6.27 -14.04
C PHE A 117 4.58 6.86 -15.38
N ARG A 118 3.99 6.03 -16.22
CA ARG A 118 3.52 6.45 -17.53
C ARG A 118 2.08 6.96 -17.48
N LEU A 119 1.82 8.05 -18.20
CA LEU A 119 0.48 8.63 -18.30
C LEU A 119 -0.48 7.73 -19.08
N ASP A 120 -0.02 7.12 -20.17
CA ASP A 120 -0.86 6.26 -21.03
C ASP A 120 -1.40 5.01 -20.32
N GLN A 121 -0.71 4.55 -19.27
CA GLN A 121 -1.13 3.43 -18.43
C GLN A 121 -2.14 3.81 -17.34
N MET A 122 -2.42 5.10 -17.14
CA MET A 122 -3.29 5.55 -16.05
C MET A 122 -4.76 5.15 -16.26
N THR A 123 -5.37 4.59 -15.24
CA THR A 123 -6.78 4.20 -15.20
C THR A 123 -7.62 5.25 -14.49
N VAL A 124 -8.93 5.25 -14.75
CA VAL A 124 -9.90 6.13 -14.12
C VAL A 124 -11.00 5.27 -13.52
N ASP A 125 -11.41 5.60 -12.29
CA ASP A 125 -12.62 5.09 -11.65
C ASP A 125 -12.71 3.57 -11.49
N GLU A 126 -11.59 2.95 -11.11
CA GLU A 126 -11.60 1.55 -10.71
C GLU A 126 -12.52 1.33 -9.50
N PRO A 127 -13.40 0.30 -9.51
CA PRO A 127 -14.41 0.12 -8.49
C PRO A 127 -13.86 0.07 -7.06
N ASP A 128 -12.74 -0.62 -6.86
CA ASP A 128 -12.13 -0.80 -5.53
C ASP A 128 -11.56 0.52 -5.00
N LEU A 129 -10.90 1.29 -5.87
CA LEU A 129 -10.33 2.58 -5.50
C LEU A 129 -11.40 3.65 -5.27
N ARG A 130 -12.54 3.59 -5.98
CA ARG A 130 -13.69 4.47 -5.71
C ARG A 130 -14.30 4.19 -4.34
N ARG A 131 -14.39 2.90 -3.96
CA ARG A 131 -14.86 2.49 -2.63
C ARG A 131 -13.91 2.96 -1.54
N GLU A 132 -12.60 2.77 -1.73
CA GLU A 132 -11.56 3.24 -0.80
C GLU A 132 -11.60 4.77 -0.62
N ALA A 133 -11.79 5.51 -1.71
CA ALA A 133 -11.90 6.97 -1.70
C ALA A 133 -13.27 7.50 -1.24
N ALA A 134 -14.21 6.62 -0.86
CA ALA A 134 -15.57 6.97 -0.43
C ALA A 134 -16.30 7.92 -1.40
N LEU A 135 -16.29 7.58 -2.70
CA LEU A 135 -16.97 8.39 -3.72
C LEU A 135 -18.42 7.94 -3.89
N ASP A 136 -19.37 8.85 -3.62
CA ASP A 136 -20.80 8.54 -3.49
C ASP A 136 -21.56 8.34 -4.81
N THR A 137 -20.88 8.54 -5.94
CA THR A 137 -21.48 8.50 -7.29
C THR A 137 -20.95 7.31 -8.06
N GLN A 138 -21.70 6.83 -9.05
CA GLN A 138 -21.24 5.77 -9.95
C GLN A 138 -21.32 6.23 -11.40
N PRO A 139 -20.22 6.75 -11.98
CA PRO A 139 -20.17 7.08 -13.40
C PRO A 139 -20.41 5.84 -14.26
N SER A 140 -21.03 6.04 -15.43
CA SER A 140 -21.15 4.97 -16.43
C SER A 140 -19.80 4.66 -17.07
N GLU A 141 -19.63 3.47 -17.64
CA GLU A 141 -18.40 3.09 -18.35
C GLU A 141 -18.04 4.08 -19.47
N ALA A 142 -19.04 4.58 -20.20
CA ALA A 142 -18.84 5.59 -21.24
C ALA A 142 -18.32 6.92 -20.65
N ALA A 143 -18.81 7.34 -19.47
CA ALA A 143 -18.33 8.53 -18.79
C ALA A 143 -16.89 8.35 -18.28
N ILE A 144 -16.55 7.16 -17.75
CA ILE A 144 -15.19 6.81 -17.33
C ILE A 144 -14.23 6.84 -18.52
N ALA A 145 -14.60 6.18 -19.63
CA ALA A 145 -13.81 6.15 -20.85
C ALA A 145 -13.61 7.57 -21.42
N GLY A 146 -14.68 8.37 -21.51
CA GLY A 146 -14.61 9.76 -21.97
C GLY A 146 -13.72 10.63 -21.08
N THR A 147 -13.79 10.44 -19.75
CA THR A 147 -12.92 11.13 -18.79
C THR A 147 -11.46 10.75 -19.00
N ARG A 148 -11.15 9.46 -19.15
CA ARG A 148 -9.79 8.99 -19.46
C ARG A 148 -9.27 9.57 -20.77
N THR A 149 -10.06 9.53 -21.85
CA THR A 149 -9.67 10.08 -23.14
C THR A 149 -9.37 11.57 -23.06
N ASN A 150 -10.26 12.36 -22.44
CA ASN A 150 -10.04 13.80 -22.28
C ASN A 150 -8.81 14.10 -21.41
N MET A 151 -8.65 13.39 -20.30
CA MET A 151 -7.47 13.51 -19.44
C MET A 151 -6.18 13.28 -20.22
N LEU A 152 -6.08 12.18 -20.96
CA LEU A 152 -4.84 11.80 -21.65
C LEU A 152 -4.55 12.66 -22.89
N THR A 153 -5.58 13.13 -23.60
CA THR A 153 -5.38 13.81 -24.91
C THR A 153 -5.49 15.33 -24.85
N ARG A 154 -6.29 15.89 -23.94
CA ARG A 154 -6.57 17.34 -23.88
C ARG A 154 -5.87 18.02 -22.71
N VAL A 155 -5.73 17.31 -21.58
CA VAL A 155 -5.20 17.90 -20.34
C VAL A 155 -3.73 17.58 -20.18
N LEU A 156 -3.38 16.29 -20.25
CA LEU A 156 -2.03 15.81 -19.94
C LEU A 156 -1.15 15.65 -21.18
N GLU A 157 -1.72 15.67 -22.38
CA GLU A 157 -1.01 15.47 -23.66
C GLU A 157 -0.06 14.24 -23.61
N ALA A 158 -0.57 13.10 -23.17
CA ALA A 158 0.22 11.91 -22.83
C ALA A 158 1.04 11.33 -24.01
N GLU A 159 0.68 11.63 -25.26
CA GLU A 159 1.49 11.28 -26.43
C GLU A 159 2.80 12.07 -26.48
N ARG A 160 2.77 13.35 -26.07
CA ARG A 160 3.92 14.25 -26.04
C ARG A 160 4.70 14.16 -24.74
N PHE A 161 3.99 13.97 -23.62
CA PHE A 161 4.56 13.89 -22.27
C PHE A 161 4.21 12.55 -21.63
N ALA A 162 4.82 11.46 -22.10
CA ALA A 162 4.41 10.11 -21.71
C ALA A 162 4.73 9.73 -20.25
N LEU A 163 5.71 10.39 -19.63
CA LEU A 163 6.25 10.00 -18.33
C LEU A 163 6.08 11.14 -17.31
N VAL A 164 5.62 10.79 -16.12
CA VAL A 164 5.69 11.65 -14.93
C VAL A 164 6.87 11.18 -14.09
N ALA A 165 7.75 12.10 -13.72
CA ALA A 165 8.77 11.89 -12.71
C ALA A 165 8.40 12.72 -11.47
N LEU A 166 8.58 12.14 -10.29
CA LEU A 166 8.26 12.74 -9.01
C LEU A 166 9.48 12.62 -8.10
N HIS A 167 9.81 13.74 -7.46
CA HIS A 167 10.79 13.81 -6.41
C HIS A 167 10.10 14.08 -5.07
N ALA A 168 10.32 13.19 -4.10
CA ALA A 168 9.79 13.30 -2.76
C ALA A 168 10.91 13.61 -1.75
N GLN A 169 10.72 14.65 -0.95
CA GLN A 169 11.61 15.05 0.14
C GLN A 169 10.87 15.15 1.47
N GLY A 170 11.45 14.62 2.55
CA GLY A 170 10.93 14.77 3.90
C GLY A 170 10.93 16.23 4.36
N LEU A 171 9.81 16.69 4.91
CA LEU A 171 9.63 18.04 5.44
C LEU A 171 9.92 18.14 6.94
N ALA A 172 9.83 17.02 7.67
CA ALA A 172 10.05 16.93 9.10
C ALA A 172 10.92 15.71 9.45
N ALA A 173 11.60 15.78 10.60
CA ALA A 173 12.49 14.72 11.06
C ALA A 173 11.78 13.40 11.40
N ASP A 174 10.45 13.42 11.55
CA ASP A 174 9.61 12.24 11.81
C ASP A 174 9.20 11.47 10.55
N GLY A 175 9.55 12.00 9.35
CA GLY A 175 9.27 11.37 8.07
C GLY A 175 7.79 11.27 7.68
N GLN A 176 6.88 11.91 8.42
CA GLN A 176 5.44 11.80 8.17
C GLN A 176 4.93 12.74 7.07
N ALA A 177 5.64 13.85 6.86
CA ALA A 177 5.30 14.83 5.83
C ALA A 177 6.35 14.80 4.70
N MET A 178 5.88 14.61 3.48
CA MET A 178 6.71 14.63 2.27
C MET A 178 6.26 15.77 1.36
N ARG A 179 7.22 16.49 0.79
CA ARG A 179 7.01 17.41 -0.33
C ARG A 179 7.24 16.64 -1.62
N LEU A 180 6.28 16.73 -2.55
CA LEU A 180 6.41 16.23 -3.91
C LEU A 180 6.70 17.41 -4.86
N THR A 181 7.66 17.24 -5.76
CA THR A 181 7.99 18.18 -6.85
C THR A 181 8.17 17.45 -8.16
#